data_AF-A0A850ZA23-F1
#
_entry.id   AF-A0A850ZA23-F1
#
_cell.length_a   1.000
_cell.length_b   1.000
_cell.length_c   1.000
_cell.angle_alpha   90.00
_cell.angle_beta   90.00
_cell.angle_gamma   90.00
#
_symmetry.space_group_name_H-M   'P 1'
#
loop_
_entity.id
_entity.type
_entity.pdbx_description
1 polymer ?
#
loop_
_entity_poly.entity_id
_entity_poly.type
_entity_poly.pdbx_seq_one_letter_code
_entity_poly.pdbx_strand_id
1 'polypeptide(L)'
;DAQESPITNVNVDWRKMELSWESSRNFSEYTCTIMDRDVEYIDMEVDRPLCSFPVEIHMPLHKGVFFIIEVPNTNISKQCTFLPGGMNGSAIQNFSCVIYNVFLMNCTWQAGRDAPADTQYFLYWQNSK
;
A
#
# COMPACT_ATOMS: atom_id res chain seq x y z
N ASP A 1 -18.58 18.29 -20.85
CA ASP A 1 -17.56 17.28 -21.16
C ASP A 1 -16.56 17.19 -20.02
N ALA A 2 -16.60 16.10 -19.24
CA ALA A 2 -15.60 15.86 -18.22
C ALA A 2 -14.30 15.49 -18.94
N GLN A 3 -13.32 16.39 -18.92
CA GLN A 3 -12.02 16.14 -19.52
C GLN A 3 -11.40 14.90 -18.86
N GLU A 4 -11.19 13.85 -19.64
CA GLU A 4 -10.66 12.58 -19.17
C GLU A 4 -9.24 12.80 -18.62
N SER A 5 -8.96 12.26 -17.42
CA SER A 5 -7.66 12.48 -16.76
C SER A 5 -6.54 11.90 -17.63
N PRO A 6 -5.42 12.63 -17.84
CA PRO A 6 -4.32 12.15 -18.66
C PRO A 6 -3.52 11.01 -18.02
N ILE A 7 -3.83 10.64 -16.76
CA ILE A 7 -3.26 9.51 -16.05
C ILE A 7 -4.27 8.36 -16.07
N THR A 8 -3.90 7.26 -16.72
CA THR A 8 -4.73 6.07 -16.93
C THR A 8 -3.99 4.79 -16.52
N ASN A 9 -4.69 3.65 -16.54
CA ASN A 9 -4.11 2.32 -16.30
C ASN A 9 -3.24 2.23 -15.02
N VAL A 10 -3.71 2.84 -13.94
CA VAL A 10 -3.02 2.83 -12.65
C VAL A 10 -3.07 1.42 -12.06
N ASN A 11 -1.91 0.88 -11.70
CA ASN A 11 -1.74 -0.45 -11.14
C ASN A 11 -0.80 -0.40 -9.92
N VAL A 12 -1.11 -1.23 -8.92
CA VAL A 12 -0.37 -1.32 -7.65
C VAL A 12 0.16 -2.75 -7.49
N ASP A 13 1.48 -2.91 -7.50
CA ASP A 13 2.16 -4.14 -7.10
C ASP A 13 2.56 -4.03 -5.63
N TRP A 14 1.69 -4.50 -4.74
CA TRP A 14 1.90 -4.46 -3.29
C TRP A 14 3.07 -5.34 -2.81
N ARG A 15 3.53 -6.32 -3.60
CA ARG A 15 4.67 -7.18 -3.21
C ARG A 15 5.99 -6.46 -3.39
N LYS A 16 6.07 -5.61 -4.40
CA LYS A 16 7.24 -4.76 -4.67
C LYS A 16 7.09 -3.35 -4.11
N MET A 17 5.91 -3.01 -3.61
CA MET A 17 5.52 -1.64 -3.23
C MET A 17 5.70 -0.66 -4.41
N GLU A 18 5.24 -1.07 -5.60
CA GLU A 18 5.34 -0.29 -6.84
C GLU A 18 3.97 0.22 -7.31
N LEU A 19 3.92 1.48 -7.70
CA LEU A 19 2.79 2.14 -8.33
C LEU A 19 3.18 2.49 -9.78
N SER A 20 2.44 1.96 -10.75
CA SER A 20 2.70 2.17 -12.19
C SER A 20 1.45 2.74 -12.87
N TRP A 21 1.63 3.59 -13.87
CA TRP A 21 0.52 4.16 -14.65
C TRP A 21 0.92 4.39 -16.10
N GLU A 22 -0.06 4.78 -16.92
CA GLU A 22 0.17 5.29 -18.27
C GLU A 22 -0.22 6.76 -18.33
N SER A 23 0.46 7.52 -19.17
CA SER A 23 0.15 8.93 -19.39
C SER A 23 -0.06 9.24 -20.86
N SER A 24 -1.17 9.91 -21.19
CA SER A 24 -1.47 10.35 -22.56
C SER A 24 -0.71 11.63 -22.97
N ARG A 25 -0.02 12.26 -22.02
CA ARG A 25 0.83 13.44 -22.22
C ARG A 25 2.23 13.17 -21.70
N ASN A 26 3.23 13.80 -22.31
CA ASN A 26 4.62 13.72 -21.86
C ASN A 26 4.86 14.76 -20.77
N PHE A 27 4.75 14.35 -19.51
CA PHE A 27 5.18 15.15 -18.36
C PHE A 27 6.64 14.83 -18.03
N SER A 28 7.38 15.82 -17.54
CA SER A 28 8.78 15.65 -17.15
C SER A 28 8.94 15.01 -15.78
N GLU A 29 7.99 15.26 -14.88
CA GLU A 29 8.07 14.88 -13.48
C GLU A 29 6.66 14.54 -12.94
N TYR A 30 6.63 13.71 -11.92
CA TYR A 30 5.46 13.33 -11.15
C TYR A 30 5.81 13.29 -9.67
N THR A 31 4.85 13.63 -8.82
CA THR A 31 4.92 13.43 -7.37
C THR A 31 3.98 12.28 -7.00
N CYS A 32 4.52 11.25 -6.36
CA CYS A 32 3.75 10.12 -5.86
C CYS A 32 3.68 10.16 -4.36
N THR A 33 2.46 10.14 -3.81
CA THR A 33 2.21 10.13 -2.38
C THR A 33 1.50 8.84 -1.99
N ILE A 34 2.03 8.14 -0.99
CA ILE A 34 1.33 7.07 -0.29
C ILE A 34 0.90 7.58 1.09
N MET A 35 -0.36 7.36 1.45
CA MET A 35 -0.94 7.83 2.71
C MET A 35 -1.79 6.73 3.34
N ASP A 36 -1.63 6.54 4.66
CA ASP A 36 -2.43 5.59 5.42
C ASP A 36 -3.71 6.25 5.96
N ARG A 37 -4.48 5.52 6.78
CA ARG A 37 -5.68 6.10 7.40
C ARG A 37 -5.39 6.96 8.62
N ASP A 38 -4.22 6.80 9.23
CA ASP A 38 -3.78 7.49 10.44
C ASP A 38 -2.98 8.77 10.10
N VAL A 39 -2.94 9.16 8.81
CA VAL A 39 -2.41 10.41 8.22
C VAL A 39 -0.88 10.48 8.16
N GLU A 40 -0.19 9.34 8.25
CA GLU A 40 1.20 9.28 7.83
C GLU A 40 1.25 9.25 6.29
N TYR A 41 1.99 10.17 5.69
CA TYR A 41 2.19 10.23 4.25
C TYR A 41 3.67 10.31 3.90
N ILE A 42 4.00 9.72 2.76
CA ILE A 42 5.33 9.76 2.17
C ILE A 42 5.17 10.10 0.71
N ASP A 43 5.90 11.09 0.28
CA ASP A 43 5.96 11.52 -1.11
C ASP A 43 7.36 11.33 -1.70
N MET A 44 7.39 11.17 -3.02
CA MET A 44 8.63 11.13 -3.79
C MET A 44 8.40 11.69 -5.18
N GLU A 45 9.44 12.28 -5.76
CA GLU A 45 9.43 12.78 -7.13
C GLU A 45 10.10 11.78 -8.07
N VAL A 46 9.49 11.57 -9.24
CA VAL A 46 9.98 10.66 -10.28
C VAL A 46 9.85 11.29 -11.66
N ASP A 47 10.72 10.90 -12.59
CA ASP A 47 10.77 11.37 -13.98
C ASP A 47 10.06 10.42 -14.97
N ARG A 48 9.45 9.35 -14.47
CA ARG A 48 8.85 8.27 -15.25
C ARG A 48 7.57 7.77 -14.58
N PRO A 49 6.67 7.06 -15.31
CA PRO A 49 5.38 6.66 -14.77
C PRO A 49 5.44 5.40 -13.88
N LEU A 50 6.38 5.40 -12.94
CA LEU A 50 6.66 4.33 -11.99
C LEU A 50 7.22 4.92 -10.70
N CYS A 51 6.55 4.64 -9.59
CA CYS A 51 6.98 4.96 -8.24
C CYS A 51 7.26 3.68 -7.46
N SER A 52 8.46 3.56 -6.91
CA SER A 52 8.89 2.43 -6.08
C SER A 52 9.11 2.93 -4.66
N PHE A 53 8.19 2.59 -3.76
CA PHE A 53 8.27 3.02 -2.36
C PHE A 53 9.22 2.09 -1.58
N PRO A 54 10.07 2.63 -0.68
CA PRO A 54 10.95 1.81 0.14
C PRO A 54 10.17 0.79 0.98
N VAL A 55 10.56 -0.49 0.91
CA VAL A 55 9.90 -1.59 1.66
C VAL A 55 10.14 -1.48 3.17
N GLU A 56 11.17 -0.74 3.58
CA GLU A 56 11.52 -0.44 4.98
C GLU A 56 10.45 0.38 5.72
N ILE A 57 9.52 0.99 4.97
CA ILE A 57 8.44 1.79 5.51
C ILE A 57 7.33 0.87 6.05
N HIS A 58 7.01 1.03 7.34
CA HIS A 58 5.89 0.35 7.98
C HIS A 58 4.54 0.94 7.54
N MET A 59 4.12 0.65 6.30
CA MET A 59 2.79 1.05 5.82
C MET A 59 1.78 -0.08 6.05
N PRO A 60 0.76 0.08 6.92
CA PRO A 60 -0.18 -0.98 7.23
C PRO A 60 -1.21 -1.19 6.11
N LEU A 61 -0.81 -1.84 5.01
CA LEU A 61 -1.66 -2.12 3.83
C LEU A 61 -3.00 -2.80 4.17
N HIS A 62 -3.03 -3.60 5.24
CA HIS A 62 -4.24 -4.30 5.71
C HIS A 62 -5.31 -3.37 6.29
N LYS A 63 -4.98 -2.10 6.60
CA LYS A 63 -5.97 -1.06 6.92
C LYS A 63 -6.51 -0.35 5.67
N GLY A 64 -5.91 -0.61 4.51
CA GLY A 64 -6.12 0.13 3.28
C GLY A 64 -5.29 1.41 3.24
N VAL A 65 -4.78 1.73 2.06
CA VAL A 65 -3.91 2.89 1.81
C VAL A 65 -4.38 3.64 0.57
N PHE A 66 -4.05 4.93 0.54
CA PHE A 66 -4.33 5.82 -0.58
C PHE A 66 -3.03 6.14 -1.30
N PHE A 67 -3.09 6.10 -2.62
CA PHE A 67 -2.02 6.55 -3.49
C PHE A 67 -2.52 7.77 -4.27
N ILE A 68 -1.69 8.79 -4.36
CA ILE A 68 -1.94 10.01 -5.10
C ILE A 68 -0.79 10.20 -6.06
N ILE A 69 -1.11 10.44 -7.33
CA ILE A 69 -0.16 10.81 -8.37
C ILE A 69 -0.50 12.24 -8.77
N GLU A 70 0.46 13.14 -8.67
CA GLU A 70 0.32 14.55 -9.02
C GLU A 70 1.37 14.93 -10.06
N VAL A 71 1.02 15.87 -10.94
CA VAL A 71 1.98 16.45 -11.88
C VAL A 71 2.33 17.86 -11.38
N PRO A 72 3.59 18.13 -10.99
CA PRO A 72 4.01 19.43 -10.47
C PRO A 72 3.62 20.59 -11.37
N ASN A 73 3.28 21.75 -10.78
CA ASN A 73 2.89 22.97 -11.48
C ASN A 73 1.64 22.84 -12.38
N THR A 74 0.82 21.80 -12.17
CA THR A 74 -0.45 21.62 -12.87
C THR A 74 -1.58 21.29 -11.89
N ASN A 75 -2.82 21.23 -12.39
CA ASN A 75 -3.99 20.77 -11.63
C ASN A 75 -4.30 19.28 -11.88
N ILE A 76 -3.34 18.53 -12.40
CA ILE A 76 -3.54 17.13 -12.78
C ILE A 76 -3.13 16.26 -11.60
N SER A 77 -4.12 15.55 -11.06
CA SER A 77 -3.90 14.51 -10.08
C SER A 77 -4.77 13.30 -10.34
N LYS A 78 -4.33 12.16 -9.81
CA LYS A 78 -5.05 10.90 -9.85
C LYS A 78 -4.91 10.20 -8.50
N GLN A 79 -6.05 9.96 -7.87
CA GLN A 79 -6.11 9.18 -6.64
C GLN A 79 -6.52 7.74 -6.96
N CYS A 80 -5.88 6.79 -6.29
CA CYS A 80 -6.27 5.39 -6.29
C CYS A 80 -6.18 4.82 -4.88
N THR A 81 -7.07 3.89 -4.56
CA THR A 81 -7.18 3.31 -3.23
C THR A 81 -6.87 1.84 -3.29
N PHE A 82 -5.93 1.38 -2.48
CA PHE A 82 -5.72 -0.03 -2.25
C PHE A 82 -6.58 -0.45 -1.06
N LEU A 83 -7.58 -1.30 -1.32
CA LEU A 83 -8.41 -1.91 -0.30
C LEU A 83 -8.06 -3.41 -0.22
N PRO A 84 -7.75 -3.94 0.97
CA PRO A 84 -7.59 -5.37 1.13
C PRO A 84 -8.90 -6.07 0.79
N GLY A 85 -8.82 -7.13 0.00
CA GLY A 85 -9.96 -7.99 -0.28
C GLY A 85 -10.31 -8.88 0.92
N GLY A 86 -11.52 -9.44 0.90
CA GLY A 86 -11.98 -10.41 1.90
C GLY A 86 -13.23 -9.96 2.65
N MET A 87 -13.71 -10.83 3.54
CA MET A 87 -14.87 -10.56 4.37
C MET A 87 -14.47 -9.66 5.55
N ASN A 88 -15.22 -8.60 5.81
CA ASN A 88 -14.98 -7.74 6.97
C ASN A 88 -15.00 -8.56 8.27
N GLY A 89 -14.03 -8.33 9.15
CA GLY A 89 -13.94 -9.03 10.43
C GLY A 89 -13.31 -10.43 10.38
N SER A 90 -12.96 -10.92 9.19
CA SER A 90 -12.28 -12.23 9.02
C SER A 90 -10.76 -12.18 9.22
N ALA A 91 -10.15 -10.99 9.18
CA ALA A 91 -8.71 -10.82 9.43
C ALA A 91 -8.36 -11.02 10.91
N ILE A 92 -7.12 -11.45 11.18
CA ILE A 92 -6.59 -11.66 12.52
C ILE A 92 -6.68 -10.39 13.38
N GLN A 93 -6.81 -10.57 14.70
CA GLN A 93 -6.83 -9.49 15.69
C GLN A 93 -5.70 -9.67 16.69
N ASN A 94 -5.26 -8.57 17.32
CA ASN A 94 -4.23 -8.58 18.37
C ASN A 94 -2.95 -9.31 17.97
N PHE A 95 -2.45 -9.06 16.75
CA PHE A 95 -1.16 -9.57 16.30
C PHE A 95 -0.03 -8.91 17.10
N SER A 96 0.84 -9.73 17.68
CA SER A 96 2.00 -9.28 18.43
C SER A 96 3.13 -10.29 18.28
N CYS A 97 4.36 -9.79 18.21
CA CYS A 97 5.57 -10.61 18.17
C CYS A 97 6.51 -10.22 19.31
N VAL A 98 7.09 -11.21 19.98
CA VAL A 98 8.03 -11.02 21.08
C VAL A 98 9.31 -11.81 20.78
N ILE A 99 10.44 -11.12 20.82
CA ILE A 99 11.77 -11.74 20.76
C ILE A 99 12.19 -12.13 22.18
N TYR A 100 12.64 -13.36 22.36
CA TYR A 100 13.10 -13.88 23.63
C TYR A 100 14.32 -14.78 23.43
N ASN A 101 15.09 -15.01 24.51
CA ASN A 101 16.33 -15.78 24.47
C ASN A 101 17.28 -15.35 23.32
N VAL A 102 17.34 -14.04 23.03
CA VAL A 102 18.21 -13.39 22.02
C VAL A 102 17.91 -13.71 20.55
N PHE A 103 17.46 -14.92 20.22
CA PHE A 103 17.33 -15.39 18.83
C PHE A 103 16.00 -16.09 18.50
N LEU A 104 15.08 -16.21 19.45
CA LEU A 104 13.75 -16.78 19.21
C LEU A 104 12.70 -15.68 19.11
N MET A 105 11.74 -15.82 18.20
CA MET A 105 10.62 -14.90 18.05
C MET A 105 9.31 -15.70 18.04
N ASN A 106 8.40 -15.35 18.95
CA ASN A 106 7.04 -15.87 18.94
C ASN A 106 6.09 -14.78 18.48
N CYS A 107 5.25 -15.10 17.50
CA CYS A 107 4.14 -14.25 17.09
C CYS A 107 2.82 -14.92 17.46
N THR A 108 1.92 -14.15 18.04
CA THR A 108 0.59 -14.60 18.46
C THR A 108 -0.46 -13.69 17.86
N TRP A 109 -1.63 -14.26 17.57
CA TRP A 109 -2.78 -13.52 17.09
C TRP A 109 -4.07 -14.25 17.51
N GLN A 110 -5.18 -13.52 17.44
CA GLN A 110 -6.53 -14.04 17.60
C GLN A 110 -7.17 -14.17 16.22
N ALA A 111 -8.01 -15.19 16.04
CA ALA A 111 -8.83 -15.31 14.83
C ALA A 111 -9.77 -14.10 14.70
N GLY A 112 -10.08 -13.72 13.46
CA GLY A 112 -11.08 -12.71 13.18
C GLY A 112 -12.44 -13.09 13.78
N ARG A 113 -13.17 -12.10 14.30
CA ARG A 113 -14.48 -12.30 14.95
C ARG A 113 -15.50 -12.93 13.99
N ASP A 114 -15.40 -12.59 12.71
CA ASP A 114 -16.32 -13.04 11.66
C ASP A 114 -15.65 -14.05 10.73
N ALA A 115 -14.53 -14.64 11.14
CA ALA A 115 -13.84 -15.65 10.35
C ALA A 115 -14.61 -16.98 10.38
N PRO A 116 -14.87 -17.62 9.22
CA PRO A 116 -15.40 -18.98 9.14
C PRO A 116 -14.58 -19.99 9.96
N ALA A 117 -15.23 -21.04 10.46
CA ALA A 117 -14.59 -22.05 11.30
C ALA A 117 -13.46 -22.83 10.61
N ASP A 118 -13.49 -22.92 9.28
CA ASP A 118 -12.49 -23.54 8.41
C ASP A 118 -11.36 -22.58 7.97
N THR A 119 -11.35 -21.34 8.48
CA THR A 119 -10.31 -20.35 8.14
C THR A 119 -8.93 -20.80 8.62
N GLN A 120 -7.94 -20.74 7.73
CA GLN A 120 -6.54 -20.97 8.04
C GLN A 120 -5.73 -19.70 7.82
N TYR A 121 -4.87 -19.36 8.80
CA TYR A 121 -4.01 -18.18 8.75
C TYR A 121 -2.57 -18.60 8.46
N PHE A 122 -1.90 -17.80 7.63
CA PHE A 122 -0.49 -18.01 7.27
C PHE A 122 0.29 -16.75 7.61
N LEU A 123 1.43 -16.93 8.29
CA LEU A 123 2.34 -15.84 8.62
C LEU A 123 3.49 -15.83 7.61
N TYR A 124 3.67 -14.69 6.95
CA TYR A 124 4.81 -14.40 6.09
C TYR A 124 5.64 -13.30 6.71
N TRP A 125 6.96 -13.39 6.57
CA TRP A 125 7.89 -12.35 6.97
C TRP A 125 8.83 -12.07 5.80
N GLN A 126 9.12 -10.79 5.57
CA GLN A 126 10.07 -10.35 4.58
C GLN A 126 11.04 -9.40 5.27
N ASN A 127 12.34 -9.65 5.10
CA ASN A 127 13.36 -8.72 5.58
C ASN A 127 13.46 -7.55 4.61
N SER A 128 13.56 -6.33 5.13
CA SER A 128 13.70 -5.11 4.33
C SER A 128 15.17 -4.69 4.09
N LYS A 129 16.14 -5.60 4.30
CA LYS A 129 17.58 -5.32 4.15
C LYS A 129 18.07 -5.43 2.71
#